data_AF-A0A7W9XG98-F1
#
_entry.id   AF-A0A7W9XG98-F1
#
_cell.length_a   1.000
_cell.length_b   1.000
_cell.length_c   1.000
_cell.angle_alpha   90.00
_cell.angle_beta   90.00
_cell.angle_gamma   90.00
#
_symmetry.space_group_name_H-M   'P 1'
#
loop_
_entity.id
_entity.type
_entity.pdbx_description
1 polymer ?
#
loop_
_entity_poly.entity_id
_entity_poly.type
_entity_poly.pdbx_seq_one_letter_code
_entity_poly.pdbx_strand_id
1 'polypeptide(L)'
;MTEFIGHLHPVLVHLPIGILMLACAFYIASYHQKFAHFKTVISVMFFWGMLCAVLSCITGYYLSNSGDYNLKLMGWHKWMGISVAVVALALFILFKTVKSQIILRIISFILLILIAITGHLGGSLTHGSDYLSFTKAEEKVVVKHISNVQQAVVYADLIQPLLQNKCYNCHSSEKQKGKLRLDVEAMILKGGKNGPSVVPGNAEKSEMIKRVLLSLGNDEHMPPKEKPQLSEKEIALLHWWIDNGADFKKKVKDLKQPENIKPVLVSFQSGAVQDIKEMGEIPKQNVSPANTETLKRLESWNISVLPVAANSNYLSVSFVNAQSISDSVMSELAKLNKQVVWLKMDNIAVADNTLKYINNMEQLIRLHLNNTKITDAGLVQLKKLNKLQSISLVGTSITLNGLVQLKGLKSIRNIYLYKSNITEKDRIPLKKAFPKVNIDFGNYIVPTLSIDTQLYKQPAIKKS
;
A
#
# COMPACT_ATOMS: atom_id res chain seq x y z
N MET A 1 -25.01 -14.08 -22.05
CA MET A 1 -26.23 -13.57 -21.37
C MET A 1 -26.30 -14.00 -19.90
N THR A 2 -26.12 -15.29 -19.60
CA THR A 2 -26.12 -15.83 -18.21
C THR A 2 -25.04 -15.20 -17.31
N GLU A 3 -23.84 -14.98 -17.84
CA GLU A 3 -22.73 -14.33 -17.11
C GLU A 3 -23.05 -12.88 -16.70
N PHE A 4 -23.59 -12.09 -17.64
CA PHE A 4 -24.07 -10.72 -17.38
C PHE A 4 -25.16 -10.69 -16.30
N ILE A 5 -26.11 -11.64 -16.34
CA ILE A 5 -27.15 -11.77 -15.31
C ILE A 5 -26.55 -12.12 -13.95
N GLY A 6 -25.49 -12.95 -13.92
CA GLY A 6 -24.75 -13.25 -12.69
C GLY A 6 -24.09 -12.02 -12.07
N HIS A 7 -23.54 -11.11 -12.89
CA HIS A 7 -22.93 -9.87 -12.41
C HIS A 7 -23.93 -8.89 -11.76
N LEU A 8 -25.23 -9.07 -11.94
CA LEU A 8 -26.27 -8.29 -11.24
C LEU A 8 -26.50 -8.76 -9.80
N HIS A 9 -25.97 -9.92 -9.39
CA HIS A 9 -26.19 -10.47 -8.06
C HIS A 9 -25.80 -9.50 -6.91
N PRO A 10 -24.62 -8.84 -6.93
CA PRO A 10 -24.27 -7.85 -5.89
C PRO A 10 -25.27 -6.69 -5.80
N VAL A 11 -25.86 -6.26 -6.91
CA VAL A 11 -26.86 -5.18 -6.92
C VAL A 11 -28.17 -5.68 -6.30
N LEU A 12 -28.61 -6.88 -6.69
CA LEU A 12 -29.88 -7.44 -6.25
C LEU A 12 -29.87 -7.97 -4.82
N VAL A 13 -28.72 -8.33 -4.25
CA VAL A 13 -28.63 -8.85 -2.88
C VAL A 13 -28.76 -7.77 -1.81
N HIS A 14 -28.41 -6.50 -2.10
CA HIS A 14 -28.56 -5.40 -1.14
C HIS A 14 -30.03 -5.04 -0.88
N LEU A 15 -30.90 -5.18 -1.88
CA LEU A 15 -32.34 -4.89 -1.77
C LEU A 15 -33.07 -5.76 -0.73
N PRO A 16 -33.04 -7.11 -0.80
CA PRO A 16 -33.74 -7.95 0.17
C PRO A 16 -33.16 -7.81 1.58
N ILE A 17 -31.84 -7.62 1.73
CA ILE A 17 -31.23 -7.39 3.05
C ILE A 17 -31.84 -6.15 3.70
N GLY A 18 -31.78 -5.00 3.02
CA GLY A 18 -32.30 -3.75 3.56
C GLY A 18 -33.81 -3.79 3.82
N ILE A 19 -34.59 -4.26 2.84
CA ILE A 19 -36.06 -4.27 2.93
C ILE A 19 -36.54 -5.23 4.03
N LEU A 20 -36.00 -6.45 4.11
CA LEU A 20 -36.43 -7.43 5.10
C LEU A 20 -35.96 -7.06 6.52
N MET A 21 -34.72 -6.55 6.68
CA MET A 21 -34.26 -6.06 7.98
C MET A 21 -35.12 -4.92 8.50
N LEU A 22 -35.43 -3.94 7.64
CA LEU A 22 -36.30 -2.83 8.01
C LEU A 22 -37.74 -3.30 8.30
N ALA A 23 -38.26 -4.27 7.55
CA ALA A 23 -39.58 -4.85 7.79
C ALA A 23 -39.67 -5.55 9.15
N CYS A 24 -38.66 -6.33 9.51
CA CYS A 24 -38.56 -6.95 10.84
C CYS A 24 -38.41 -5.90 11.95
N ALA A 25 -37.61 -4.86 11.75
CA ALA A 25 -37.45 -3.77 12.71
C ALA A 25 -38.76 -2.98 12.92
N PHE A 26 -39.47 -2.64 11.84
CA PHE A 26 -40.77 -1.98 11.89
C PHE A 26 -41.82 -2.86 12.55
N TYR A 27 -41.78 -4.17 12.31
CA TYR A 27 -42.67 -5.11 12.97
C TYR A 27 -42.47 -5.13 14.49
N ILE A 28 -41.22 -5.18 14.96
CA ILE A 28 -40.89 -5.08 16.39
C ILE A 28 -41.32 -3.71 16.96
N ALA A 29 -41.01 -2.62 16.27
CA ALA A 29 -41.35 -1.26 16.71
C ALA A 29 -42.87 -1.02 16.78
N SER A 30 -43.66 -1.62 15.88
CA SER A 30 -45.12 -1.49 15.82
C SER A 30 -45.88 -1.98 17.06
N TYR A 31 -45.17 -2.60 18.01
CA TYR A 31 -45.69 -2.94 19.33
C TYR A 31 -45.92 -1.73 20.23
N HIS A 32 -45.06 -0.70 20.10
CA HIS A 32 -45.28 0.56 20.80
C HIS A 32 -46.38 1.34 20.07
N GLN A 33 -47.38 1.84 20.81
CA GLN A 33 -48.53 2.57 20.25
C GLN A 33 -48.11 3.73 19.34
N LYS A 34 -46.98 4.38 19.65
CA LYS A 34 -46.38 5.46 18.84
C LYS A 34 -46.06 5.05 17.39
N PHE A 35 -45.85 3.77 17.11
CA PHE A 35 -45.41 3.24 15.82
C PHE A 35 -46.42 2.28 15.19
N ALA A 36 -47.67 2.27 15.66
CA ALA A 36 -48.72 1.39 15.14
C ALA A 36 -48.98 1.57 13.63
N HIS A 37 -48.72 2.77 13.09
CA HIS A 37 -48.89 3.10 11.67
C HIS A 37 -48.01 2.26 10.72
N PHE A 38 -46.91 1.66 11.19
CA PHE A 38 -46.05 0.83 10.36
C PHE A 38 -46.71 -0.50 9.93
N LYS A 39 -47.75 -0.97 10.63
CA LYS A 39 -48.46 -2.22 10.30
C LYS A 39 -48.96 -2.29 8.85
N THR A 40 -49.37 -1.15 8.30
CA THR A 40 -49.86 -1.05 6.92
C THR A 40 -48.76 -1.28 5.88
N VAL A 41 -47.52 -0.90 6.19
CA VAL A 41 -46.40 -0.94 5.24
C VAL A 41 -45.65 -2.27 5.30
N ILE A 42 -45.65 -2.94 6.45
CA ILE A 42 -44.89 -4.18 6.68
C ILE A 42 -45.23 -5.29 5.67
N SER A 43 -46.50 -5.49 5.31
CA SER A 43 -46.86 -6.53 4.32
C SER A 43 -46.32 -6.23 2.92
N VAL A 44 -46.23 -4.95 2.54
CA VAL A 44 -45.66 -4.53 1.25
C VAL A 44 -44.14 -4.74 1.25
N MET A 45 -43.50 -4.45 2.38
CA MET A 45 -42.06 -4.67 2.53
C MET A 45 -41.70 -6.16 2.48
N PHE A 46 -42.46 -7.03 3.15
CA PHE A 46 -42.21 -8.48 3.06
C PHE A 46 -42.41 -9.01 1.64
N PHE A 47 -43.38 -8.48 0.89
CA PHE A 47 -43.57 -8.85 -0.51
C PHE A 47 -42.34 -8.49 -1.37
N TRP A 48 -41.92 -7.22 -1.35
CA TRP A 48 -40.78 -6.78 -2.16
C TRP A 48 -39.46 -7.39 -1.69
N GLY A 49 -39.27 -7.56 -0.38
CA GLY A 49 -38.11 -8.22 0.19
C GLY A 49 -38.01 -9.69 -0.24
N MET A 50 -39.13 -10.43 -0.21
CA MET A 50 -39.19 -11.80 -0.73
C MET A 50 -38.88 -11.85 -2.23
N LEU A 51 -39.51 -10.99 -3.04
CA LEU A 51 -39.31 -10.98 -4.48
C LEU A 51 -37.83 -10.76 -4.84
N CYS A 52 -37.19 -9.75 -4.22
CA CYS A 52 -35.77 -9.48 -4.44
C CYS A 52 -34.88 -10.61 -3.91
N ALA A 53 -35.26 -11.31 -2.84
CA ALA A 53 -34.51 -12.46 -2.33
C ALA A 53 -34.50 -13.63 -3.32
N VAL A 54 -35.64 -13.91 -3.97
CA VAL A 54 -35.75 -14.93 -5.02
C VAL A 54 -34.90 -14.55 -6.24
N LEU A 55 -34.99 -13.29 -6.70
CA LEU A 55 -34.17 -12.81 -7.82
C LEU A 55 -32.67 -12.84 -7.50
N SER A 56 -32.29 -12.54 -6.25
CA SER A 56 -30.92 -12.66 -5.76
C SER A 56 -30.43 -14.11 -5.81
N CYS A 57 -31.25 -15.10 -5.43
CA CYS A 57 -30.89 -16.52 -5.54
C CYS A 57 -30.65 -16.95 -7.01
N ILE A 58 -31.50 -16.49 -7.94
CA ILE A 58 -31.37 -16.81 -9.37
C ILE A 58 -30.08 -16.22 -9.94
N THR A 59 -29.82 -14.93 -9.69
CA THR A 59 -28.59 -14.28 -10.16
C THR A 59 -27.34 -14.85 -9.50
N GLY A 60 -27.40 -15.21 -8.21
CA GLY A 60 -26.30 -15.86 -7.50
C GLY A 60 -25.98 -17.26 -8.05
N TYR A 61 -26.98 -18.02 -8.49
CA TYR A 61 -26.76 -19.30 -9.17
C TYR A 61 -25.95 -19.12 -10.46
N TYR A 62 -26.30 -18.13 -11.29
CA TYR A 62 -25.52 -17.83 -12.49
C TYR A 62 -24.10 -17.34 -12.18
N LEU A 63 -23.92 -16.52 -11.14
CA LEU A 63 -22.60 -16.05 -10.71
C LEU A 63 -21.69 -17.20 -10.24
N SER A 64 -22.27 -18.24 -9.62
CA SER A 64 -21.52 -19.39 -9.10
C SER A 64 -20.83 -20.22 -10.20
N ASN A 65 -21.30 -20.12 -11.44
CA ASN A 65 -20.72 -20.85 -12.58
C ASN A 65 -19.38 -20.29 -13.05
N SER A 66 -18.92 -19.14 -12.53
CA SER A 66 -17.60 -18.58 -12.83
C SER A 66 -16.45 -19.44 -12.31
N GLY A 67 -16.68 -20.28 -11.29
CA GLY A 67 -15.69 -21.24 -10.78
C GLY A 67 -14.56 -20.64 -9.93
N ASP A 68 -14.68 -19.37 -9.55
CA ASP A 68 -13.63 -18.62 -8.85
C ASP A 68 -13.63 -18.78 -7.32
N TYR A 69 -14.67 -19.41 -6.74
CA TYR A 69 -14.94 -19.43 -5.30
C TYR A 69 -14.69 -20.80 -4.64
N ASN A 70 -14.42 -20.80 -3.34
CA ASN A 70 -14.38 -22.01 -2.53
C ASN A 70 -15.74 -22.74 -2.56
N LEU A 71 -15.76 -23.98 -3.06
CA LEU A 71 -16.98 -24.77 -3.27
C LEU A 71 -17.77 -25.01 -1.98
N LYS A 72 -17.09 -25.20 -0.84
CA LYS A 72 -17.74 -25.49 0.45
C LYS A 72 -18.42 -24.24 1.00
N LEU A 73 -17.70 -23.12 1.03
CA LEU A 73 -18.23 -21.84 1.53
C LEU A 73 -19.36 -21.33 0.63
N MET A 74 -19.18 -21.42 -0.69
CA MET A 74 -20.19 -21.11 -1.68
C MET A 74 -21.46 -21.96 -1.50
N GLY A 75 -21.29 -23.26 -1.24
CA GLY A 75 -22.41 -24.16 -0.96
C GLY A 75 -23.24 -23.74 0.25
N TRP A 76 -22.58 -23.39 1.36
CA TRP A 76 -23.25 -22.87 2.56
C TRP A 76 -23.97 -21.56 2.29
N HIS A 77 -23.32 -20.60 1.63
CA HIS A 77 -23.94 -19.33 1.27
C HIS A 77 -25.19 -19.51 0.40
N LYS A 78 -25.12 -20.40 -0.60
CA LYS A 78 -26.24 -20.74 -1.49
C LYS A 78 -27.45 -21.26 -0.70
N TRP A 79 -27.26 -22.23 0.18
CA TRP A 79 -28.36 -22.81 0.95
C TRP A 79 -28.94 -21.83 1.98
N MET A 80 -28.11 -21.02 2.61
CA MET A 80 -28.58 -19.98 3.53
C MET A 80 -29.36 -18.89 2.79
N GLY A 81 -28.92 -18.46 1.61
CA GLY A 81 -29.67 -17.53 0.75
C GLY A 81 -31.04 -18.08 0.32
N ILE A 82 -31.12 -19.35 -0.07
CA ILE A 82 -32.40 -20.01 -0.38
C ILE A 82 -33.30 -20.04 0.86
N SER A 83 -32.72 -20.31 2.03
CA SER A 83 -33.47 -20.33 3.30
C SER A 83 -34.06 -18.95 3.63
N VAL A 84 -33.32 -17.86 3.41
CA VAL A 84 -33.82 -16.49 3.54
C VAL A 84 -35.03 -16.25 2.62
N ALA A 85 -34.96 -16.67 1.36
CA ALA A 85 -36.06 -16.50 0.41
C ALA A 85 -37.32 -17.30 0.81
N VAL A 86 -37.14 -18.55 1.27
CA VAL A 86 -38.24 -19.41 1.74
C VAL A 86 -38.89 -18.84 3.00
N VAL A 87 -38.08 -18.41 3.98
CA VAL A 87 -38.60 -17.82 5.23
C VAL A 87 -39.30 -16.48 4.96
N ALA A 88 -38.76 -15.66 4.05
CA ALA A 88 -39.41 -14.41 3.64
C ALA A 88 -40.77 -14.65 2.97
N LEU A 89 -40.87 -15.67 2.10
CA LEU A 89 -42.14 -16.10 1.50
C LEU A 89 -43.13 -16.58 2.56
N ALA A 90 -42.68 -17.45 3.48
CA ALA A 90 -43.51 -17.93 4.58
C ALA A 90 -44.02 -16.77 5.43
N LEU A 91 -43.16 -15.82 5.78
CA LEU A 91 -43.52 -14.65 6.58
C LEU A 91 -44.54 -13.76 5.86
N PHE A 92 -44.38 -13.53 4.54
CA PHE A 92 -45.36 -12.80 3.74
C PHE A 92 -46.75 -13.45 3.75
N ILE A 93 -46.82 -14.78 3.61
CA ILE A 93 -48.09 -15.54 3.65
C ILE A 93 -48.68 -15.50 5.07
N LEU A 94 -47.89 -15.84 6.08
CA LEU A 94 -48.34 -15.93 7.47
C LEU A 94 -48.80 -14.58 8.02
N PHE A 95 -48.20 -13.48 7.58
CA PHE A 95 -48.62 -12.13 7.96
C PHE A 95 -50.06 -11.82 7.51
N LYS A 96 -50.55 -12.48 6.46
CA LYS A 96 -51.93 -12.34 5.97
C LYS A 96 -52.91 -13.32 6.63
N THR A 97 -52.43 -14.47 7.09
CA THR A 97 -53.31 -15.58 7.52
C THR A 97 -53.31 -15.84 9.02
N VAL A 98 -52.22 -15.55 9.74
CA VAL A 98 -52.04 -15.90 11.14
C VAL A 98 -52.30 -14.70 12.06
N LYS A 99 -53.19 -14.88 13.03
CA LYS A 99 -53.49 -13.87 14.07
C LYS A 99 -52.48 -13.84 15.22
N SER A 100 -51.75 -14.94 15.45
CA SER A 100 -50.79 -15.06 16.54
C SER A 100 -49.54 -14.19 16.30
N GLN A 101 -49.42 -13.13 17.08
CA GLN A 101 -48.28 -12.19 17.01
C GLN A 101 -46.97 -12.83 17.50
N ILE A 102 -47.02 -13.85 18.35
CA ILE A 102 -45.82 -14.52 18.88
C ILE A 102 -45.13 -15.32 17.78
N ILE A 103 -45.88 -16.06 16.97
CA ILE A 103 -45.33 -16.87 15.87
C ILE A 103 -44.63 -15.97 14.85
N LEU A 104 -45.27 -14.87 14.45
CA LEU A 104 -44.70 -13.91 13.49
C LEU A 104 -43.41 -13.25 14.02
N ARG A 105 -43.30 -13.01 15.33
CA ARG A 105 -42.07 -12.49 15.96
C ARG A 105 -40.94 -13.50 15.91
N ILE A 106 -41.21 -14.75 16.26
CA ILE A 106 -40.20 -15.82 16.24
C ILE A 106 -39.66 -15.97 14.82
N ILE A 107 -40.53 -16.04 13.81
CA ILE A 107 -40.10 -16.18 12.41
C ILE A 107 -39.36 -14.92 11.93
N SER A 108 -39.78 -13.72 12.32
CA SER A 108 -39.05 -12.47 12.00
C SER A 108 -37.65 -12.44 12.62
N PHE A 109 -37.50 -12.93 13.84
CA PHE A 109 -36.20 -13.02 14.51
C PHE A 109 -35.30 -14.07 13.85
N ILE A 110 -35.86 -15.22 13.48
CA ILE A 110 -35.14 -16.24 12.69
C ILE A 110 -34.68 -15.66 11.35
N LEU A 111 -35.53 -14.89 10.67
CA LEU A 111 -35.18 -14.22 9.41
C LEU A 111 -34.01 -13.25 9.58
N LEU A 112 -33.98 -12.45 10.65
CA LEU A 112 -32.85 -11.56 10.95
C LEU A 112 -31.54 -12.33 11.17
N ILE A 113 -31.58 -13.42 11.91
CA ILE A 113 -30.41 -14.29 12.13
C ILE A 113 -29.94 -14.88 10.79
N LEU A 114 -30.86 -15.37 9.97
CA LEU A 114 -30.53 -15.93 8.65
C LEU A 114 -29.91 -14.88 7.73
N ILE A 115 -30.43 -13.65 7.71
CA ILE A 115 -29.86 -12.54 6.94
C ILE A 115 -28.44 -12.23 7.43
N ALA A 116 -28.20 -12.19 8.74
CA ALA A 116 -26.89 -11.93 9.30
C ALA A 116 -25.87 -13.03 8.92
N ILE A 117 -26.24 -14.31 9.08
CA ILE A 117 -25.39 -15.45 8.71
C ILE A 117 -25.13 -15.46 7.20
N THR A 118 -26.16 -15.29 6.38
CA THR A 118 -26.04 -15.27 4.91
C THR A 118 -25.17 -14.12 4.43
N GLY A 119 -25.36 -12.93 5.02
CA GLY A 119 -24.57 -11.74 4.73
C GLY A 119 -23.10 -11.92 5.12
N HIS A 120 -22.82 -12.53 6.27
CA HIS A 120 -21.46 -12.86 6.69
C HIS A 120 -20.80 -13.82 5.69
N LEU A 121 -21.46 -14.93 5.34
CA LEU A 121 -20.96 -15.89 4.34
C LEU A 121 -20.72 -15.24 2.96
N GLY A 122 -21.62 -14.34 2.55
CA GLY A 122 -21.49 -13.58 1.29
C GLY A 122 -20.28 -12.64 1.31
N GLY A 123 -20.09 -11.90 2.41
CA GLY A 123 -18.92 -11.07 2.64
C GLY A 123 -17.63 -11.88 2.67
N SER A 124 -17.64 -13.07 3.27
CA SER A 124 -16.48 -13.98 3.28
C SER A 124 -16.10 -14.46 1.88
N LEU A 125 -17.06 -14.66 0.98
CA LEU A 125 -16.80 -15.04 -0.40
C LEU A 125 -16.17 -13.91 -1.22
N THR A 126 -16.50 -12.65 -0.93
CA THR A 126 -16.02 -11.49 -1.70
C THR A 126 -14.75 -10.88 -1.13
N HIS A 127 -14.62 -10.84 0.19
CA HIS A 127 -13.56 -10.16 0.92
C HIS A 127 -12.65 -11.10 1.73
N GLY A 128 -12.95 -12.39 1.79
CA GLY A 128 -12.22 -13.39 2.59
C GLY A 128 -12.85 -13.63 3.97
N SER A 129 -12.59 -14.80 4.55
CA SER A 129 -13.18 -15.26 5.82
C SER A 129 -12.97 -14.31 7.00
N ASP A 130 -11.88 -13.55 6.99
CA ASP A 130 -11.43 -12.74 8.12
C ASP A 130 -11.95 -11.29 8.07
N TYR A 131 -12.69 -10.89 7.02
CA TYR A 131 -13.07 -9.49 6.77
C TYR A 131 -13.94 -8.86 7.86
N LEU A 132 -14.77 -9.66 8.55
CA LEU A 132 -15.67 -9.20 9.62
C LEU A 132 -15.28 -9.75 11.01
N SER A 133 -14.10 -10.37 11.14
CA SER A 133 -13.65 -10.95 12.40
C SER A 133 -13.11 -9.86 13.33
N PHE A 134 -13.86 -9.55 14.39
CA PHE A 134 -13.46 -8.59 15.44
C PHE A 134 -12.20 -9.00 16.23
N THR A 135 -11.72 -10.24 16.08
CA THR A 135 -10.60 -10.81 16.83
C THR A 135 -9.24 -10.67 16.15
N LYS A 136 -9.20 -10.22 14.89
CA LYS A 136 -7.94 -9.92 14.20
C LYS A 136 -7.90 -8.42 13.95
N ALA A 137 -7.28 -7.69 14.88
CA ALA A 137 -6.61 -6.45 14.49
C ALA A 137 -5.82 -6.77 13.21
N GLU A 138 -5.88 -5.93 12.18
CA GLU A 138 -5.09 -6.08 10.97
C GLU A 138 -3.68 -6.55 11.37
N GLU A 139 -3.40 -7.85 11.20
CA GLU A 139 -2.03 -8.30 11.06
C GLU A 139 -1.62 -7.75 9.70
N LYS A 140 -1.33 -6.44 9.66
CA LYS A 140 -0.37 -5.90 8.71
C LYS A 140 0.77 -6.88 8.82
N VAL A 141 0.97 -7.68 7.78
CA VAL A 141 2.09 -8.62 7.66
C VAL A 141 3.28 -7.84 8.18
N VAL A 142 3.71 -8.16 9.40
CA VAL A 142 4.85 -7.48 10.01
C VAL A 142 5.97 -7.96 9.12
N VAL A 143 6.36 -7.12 8.17
CA VAL A 143 7.52 -7.35 7.31
C VAL A 143 8.62 -7.68 8.29
N LYS A 144 8.99 -8.96 8.37
CA LYS A 144 10.01 -9.42 9.30
C LYS A 144 11.20 -8.51 9.11
N HIS A 145 11.72 -7.95 10.19
CA HIS A 145 12.85 -7.04 10.08
C HIS A 145 14.04 -7.82 9.52
N ILE A 146 14.33 -7.67 8.23
CA ILE A 146 15.45 -8.33 7.58
C ILE A 146 16.67 -7.49 7.90
N SER A 147 17.37 -7.84 8.98
CA SER A 147 18.59 -7.14 9.43
C SER A 147 19.76 -7.34 8.46
N ASN A 148 19.76 -8.45 7.71
CA ASN A 148 20.75 -8.74 6.67
C ASN A 148 20.08 -9.55 5.55
N VAL A 149 19.92 -8.94 4.38
CA VAL A 149 19.25 -9.60 3.25
C VAL A 149 20.00 -10.85 2.76
N GLN A 150 21.31 -10.92 2.94
CA GLN A 150 22.12 -12.07 2.50
C GLN A 150 21.81 -13.35 3.29
N GLN A 151 21.32 -13.23 4.53
CA GLN A 151 20.92 -14.37 5.36
C GLN A 151 19.44 -14.72 5.24
N ALA A 152 18.65 -13.88 4.58
CA ALA A 152 17.22 -14.09 4.38
C ALA A 152 16.97 -15.28 3.46
N VAL A 153 15.95 -16.08 3.80
CA VAL A 153 15.42 -17.12 2.92
C VAL A 153 14.61 -16.42 1.83
N VAL A 154 15.02 -16.60 0.58
CA VAL A 154 14.51 -15.80 -0.54
C VAL A 154 12.99 -15.87 -0.61
N TYR A 155 12.44 -17.09 -0.59
CA TYR A 155 11.01 -17.24 -0.69
C TYR A 155 10.29 -16.76 0.58
N ALA A 156 10.59 -17.35 1.73
CA ALA A 156 9.85 -17.10 2.97
C ALA A 156 9.93 -15.64 3.46
N ASP A 157 11.08 -14.97 3.28
CA ASP A 157 11.29 -13.63 3.82
C ASP A 157 11.07 -12.51 2.77
N LEU A 158 11.22 -12.78 1.46
CA LEU A 158 11.10 -11.76 0.40
C LEU A 158 9.89 -11.97 -0.52
N ILE A 159 9.74 -13.17 -1.08
CA ILE A 159 8.70 -13.46 -2.10
C ILE A 159 7.34 -13.69 -1.46
N GLN A 160 7.26 -14.48 -0.39
CA GLN A 160 6.00 -14.85 0.24
C GLN A 160 5.24 -13.64 0.78
N PRO A 161 5.85 -12.66 1.48
CA PRO A 161 5.15 -11.44 1.90
C PRO A 161 4.63 -10.63 0.71
N LEU A 162 5.37 -10.59 -0.40
CA LEU A 162 4.94 -9.94 -1.63
C LEU A 162 3.68 -10.62 -2.21
N LEU A 163 3.71 -11.95 -2.33
CA LEU A 163 2.55 -12.72 -2.82
C LEU A 163 1.34 -12.61 -1.87
N GLN A 164 1.56 -12.62 -0.56
CA GLN A 164 0.52 -12.40 0.45
C GLN A 164 -0.19 -11.06 0.24
N ASN A 165 0.59 -9.99 0.10
CA ASN A 165 0.05 -8.63 0.01
C ASN A 165 -0.62 -8.33 -1.35
N LYS A 166 -0.13 -8.93 -2.43
CA LYS A 166 -0.53 -8.55 -3.80
C LYS A 166 -1.36 -9.60 -4.53
N CYS A 167 -1.28 -10.87 -4.14
CA CYS A 167 -1.80 -11.98 -4.92
C CYS A 167 -2.83 -12.85 -4.18
N TYR A 168 -2.69 -13.07 -2.87
CA TYR A 168 -3.49 -14.07 -2.14
C TYR A 168 -4.98 -13.75 -2.08
N ASN A 169 -5.36 -12.47 -2.14
CA ASN A 169 -6.76 -12.04 -2.18
C ASN A 169 -7.55 -12.65 -3.34
N CYS A 170 -6.87 -13.07 -4.42
CA CYS A 170 -7.50 -13.68 -5.60
C CYS A 170 -6.99 -15.09 -5.94
N HIS A 171 -5.84 -15.50 -5.37
CA HIS A 171 -5.16 -16.76 -5.69
C HIS A 171 -4.74 -17.54 -4.42
N SER A 172 -5.69 -17.80 -3.54
CA SER A 172 -5.52 -18.54 -2.27
C SER A 172 -6.59 -19.65 -2.13
N SER A 173 -6.62 -20.35 -0.99
CA SER A 173 -7.66 -21.35 -0.70
C SER A 173 -9.08 -20.83 -0.80
N GLU A 174 -9.29 -19.56 -0.44
CA GLU A 174 -10.60 -18.92 -0.39
C GLU A 174 -11.10 -18.53 -1.77
N LYS A 175 -10.17 -18.09 -2.65
CA LYS A 175 -10.47 -17.62 -3.99
C LYS A 175 -9.40 -18.07 -4.98
N GLN A 176 -9.83 -18.74 -6.05
CA GLN A 176 -8.94 -19.43 -6.99
C GLN A 176 -9.19 -18.93 -8.42
N LYS A 177 -9.05 -17.62 -8.64
CA LYS A 177 -9.23 -17.04 -9.99
C LYS A 177 -8.28 -17.71 -10.98
N GLY A 178 -8.82 -18.13 -12.12
CA GLY A 178 -8.06 -18.84 -13.15
C GLY A 178 -7.52 -20.20 -12.71
N LYS A 179 -8.11 -20.83 -11.67
CA LYS A 179 -7.66 -22.09 -11.05
C LYS A 179 -6.22 -22.04 -10.51
N LEU A 180 -5.74 -20.85 -10.16
CA LEU A 180 -4.39 -20.62 -9.66
C LEU A 180 -4.37 -20.43 -8.14
N ARG A 181 -3.37 -21.05 -7.50
CA ARG A 181 -3.11 -21.00 -6.05
C ARG A 181 -1.64 -20.62 -5.81
N LEU A 182 -1.41 -19.53 -5.09
CA LEU A 182 -0.08 -18.96 -4.81
C LEU A 182 0.32 -19.01 -3.32
N ASP A 183 -0.55 -19.54 -2.47
CA ASP A 183 -0.38 -19.70 -1.03
C ASP A 183 0.32 -21.01 -0.62
N VAL A 184 0.45 -21.96 -1.55
CA VAL A 184 1.08 -23.27 -1.32
C VAL A 184 2.18 -23.49 -2.36
N GLU A 185 3.40 -23.81 -1.91
CA GLU A 185 4.59 -23.99 -2.75
C GLU A 185 4.36 -24.95 -3.93
N ALA A 186 3.79 -26.13 -3.65
CA ALA A 186 3.49 -27.13 -4.67
C ALA A 186 2.50 -26.64 -5.72
N MET A 187 1.57 -25.76 -5.34
CA MET A 187 0.55 -25.23 -6.25
C MET A 187 1.07 -24.07 -7.11
N ILE A 188 2.04 -23.30 -6.59
CA ILE A 188 2.75 -22.27 -7.38
C ILE A 188 3.40 -22.90 -8.62
N LEU A 189 4.09 -24.02 -8.42
CA LEU A 189 4.74 -24.76 -9.52
C LEU A 189 3.74 -25.44 -10.46
N LYS A 190 2.62 -25.93 -9.94
CA LYS A 190 1.56 -26.56 -10.75
C LYS A 190 0.91 -25.56 -11.73
N GLY A 191 0.78 -24.29 -11.33
CA GLY A 191 0.16 -23.27 -12.15
C GLY A 191 -1.36 -23.36 -12.22
N GLY A 192 -1.95 -22.65 -13.18
CA GLY A 192 -3.39 -22.48 -13.33
C GLY A 192 -3.92 -22.91 -14.69
N LYS A 193 -5.09 -22.38 -15.06
CA LYS A 193 -5.78 -22.67 -16.34
C LYS A 193 -4.91 -22.38 -17.57
N ASN A 194 -4.00 -21.42 -17.47
CA ASN A 194 -3.17 -20.95 -18.59
C ASN A 194 -1.75 -21.54 -18.57
N GLY A 195 -1.53 -22.61 -17.80
CA GLY A 195 -0.24 -23.29 -17.70
C GLY A 195 0.55 -22.96 -16.43
N PRO A 196 1.85 -23.31 -16.39
CA PRO A 196 2.69 -23.13 -15.21
C PRO A 196 2.84 -21.64 -14.86
N SER A 197 2.47 -21.29 -13.62
CA SER A 197 2.59 -19.92 -13.14
C SER A 197 4.04 -19.49 -13.04
N VAL A 198 4.91 -20.41 -12.61
CA VAL A 198 6.35 -20.24 -12.49
C VAL A 198 7.03 -21.41 -13.20
N VAL A 199 7.95 -21.09 -14.10
CA VAL A 199 8.84 -22.05 -14.76
C VAL A 199 10.23 -21.87 -14.15
N PRO A 200 10.67 -22.77 -13.26
CA PRO A 200 11.98 -22.69 -12.63
C PRO A 200 13.12 -22.49 -13.64
N GLY A 201 13.92 -21.45 -13.45
CA GLY A 201 15.06 -21.11 -14.30
C GLY A 201 14.72 -20.32 -15.56
N ASN A 202 13.44 -19.95 -15.77
CA ASN A 202 13.04 -19.15 -16.93
C ASN A 202 11.87 -18.21 -16.58
N ALA A 203 12.21 -16.98 -16.16
CA ALA A 203 11.23 -15.95 -15.85
C ALA A 203 10.39 -15.55 -17.07
N GLU A 204 10.98 -15.46 -18.25
CA GLU A 204 10.29 -15.01 -19.48
C GLU A 204 9.17 -15.97 -19.92
N LYS A 205 9.34 -17.28 -19.69
CA LYS A 205 8.32 -18.29 -19.98
C LYS A 205 7.26 -18.42 -18.88
N SER A 206 7.49 -17.82 -17.72
CA SER A 206 6.58 -17.90 -16.58
C SER A 206 5.35 -17.01 -16.78
N GLU A 207 4.15 -17.60 -16.69
CA GLU A 207 2.89 -16.86 -16.87
C GLU A 207 2.71 -15.75 -15.84
N MET A 208 3.22 -15.93 -14.61
CA MET A 208 3.20 -14.90 -13.58
C MET A 208 3.87 -13.61 -14.06
N ILE A 209 5.07 -13.73 -14.63
CA ILE A 209 5.86 -12.59 -15.10
C ILE A 209 5.18 -11.92 -16.29
N LYS A 210 4.72 -12.70 -17.27
CA LYS A 210 4.01 -12.17 -18.43
C LYS A 210 2.82 -11.32 -18.01
N ARG A 211 1.99 -11.82 -17.09
CA ARG A 211 0.77 -11.14 -16.60
C ARG A 211 1.07 -9.85 -15.85
N VAL A 212 2.16 -9.80 -15.09
CA VAL A 212 2.56 -8.62 -14.30
C VAL A 212 3.16 -7.53 -15.20
N LEU A 213 3.75 -7.89 -16.34
CA LEU A 213 4.32 -6.96 -17.31
C LEU A 213 3.32 -6.45 -18.35
N LEU A 214 2.07 -6.93 -18.34
CA LEU A 214 1.04 -6.41 -19.23
C LEU A 214 0.72 -4.94 -18.90
N SER A 215 0.09 -4.25 -19.85
CA SER A 215 -0.38 -2.89 -19.61
C SER A 215 -1.59 -2.90 -18.67
N LEU A 216 -1.72 -1.86 -17.83
CA LEU A 216 -2.82 -1.74 -16.85
C LEU A 216 -4.23 -1.74 -17.47
N GLY A 217 -4.35 -1.53 -18.78
CA GLY A 217 -5.63 -1.59 -19.52
C GLY A 217 -5.95 -2.97 -20.09
N ASN A 218 -5.07 -3.95 -19.92
CA ASN A 218 -5.29 -5.33 -20.38
C ASN A 218 -6.04 -6.12 -19.29
N ASP A 219 -7.11 -6.83 -19.67
CA ASP A 219 -7.92 -7.63 -18.75
C ASP A 219 -7.17 -8.80 -18.10
N GLU A 220 -6.07 -9.25 -18.73
CA GLU A 220 -5.19 -10.27 -18.17
C GLU A 220 -4.10 -9.71 -17.26
N HIS A 221 -3.97 -8.38 -17.13
CA HIS A 221 -2.99 -7.76 -16.25
C HIS A 221 -3.25 -8.14 -14.78
N MET A 222 -2.19 -8.57 -14.09
CA MET A 222 -2.28 -8.98 -12.69
C MET A 222 -1.22 -8.25 -11.85
N PRO A 223 -1.58 -7.63 -10.71
CA PRO A 223 -2.94 -7.52 -10.14
C PRO A 223 -3.85 -6.59 -10.96
N PRO A 224 -5.19 -6.75 -10.91
CA PRO A 224 -6.12 -5.84 -11.60
C PRO A 224 -5.90 -4.37 -11.20
N LYS A 225 -6.24 -3.45 -12.09
CA LYS A 225 -5.98 -2.00 -11.94
C LYS A 225 -6.44 -1.41 -10.60
N GLU A 226 -7.53 -1.92 -10.03
CA GLU A 226 -8.11 -1.46 -8.76
C GLU A 226 -7.39 -2.00 -7.52
N LYS A 227 -6.40 -2.89 -7.70
CA LYS A 227 -5.64 -3.53 -6.63
C LYS A 227 -4.21 -2.96 -6.54
N PRO A 228 -3.57 -3.07 -5.35
CA PRO A 228 -2.19 -2.62 -5.19
C PRO A 228 -1.27 -3.28 -6.21
N GLN A 229 -0.61 -2.48 -7.03
CA GLN A 229 0.31 -2.95 -8.08
C GLN A 229 1.67 -3.33 -7.49
N LEU A 230 2.44 -4.11 -8.26
CA LEU A 230 3.85 -4.35 -7.96
C LEU A 230 4.66 -3.15 -8.45
N SER A 231 5.66 -2.77 -7.65
CA SER A 231 6.72 -1.86 -8.04
C SER A 231 7.75 -2.57 -8.91
N GLU A 232 8.53 -1.81 -9.68
CA GLU A 232 9.60 -2.35 -10.53
C GLU A 232 10.60 -3.22 -9.75
N LYS A 233 10.86 -2.87 -8.48
CA LYS A 233 11.75 -3.63 -7.58
C LYS A 233 11.17 -5.00 -7.21
N GLU A 234 9.87 -5.05 -6.94
CA GLU A 234 9.16 -6.29 -6.61
C GLU A 234 9.07 -7.19 -7.85
N ILE A 235 8.90 -6.62 -9.04
CA ILE A 235 8.94 -7.35 -10.32
C ILE A 235 10.35 -7.91 -10.55
N ALA A 236 11.39 -7.10 -10.41
CA ALA A 236 12.77 -7.54 -10.56
C ALA A 236 13.14 -8.66 -9.58
N LEU A 237 12.65 -8.58 -8.34
CA LEU A 237 12.82 -9.62 -7.33
C LEU A 237 12.16 -10.94 -7.75
N LEU A 238 10.93 -10.91 -8.28
CA LEU A 238 10.24 -12.10 -8.79
C LEU A 238 10.99 -12.72 -9.97
N HIS A 239 11.41 -11.90 -10.94
CA HIS A 239 12.23 -12.35 -12.08
C HIS A 239 13.48 -13.08 -11.61
N TRP A 240 14.25 -12.44 -10.72
CA TRP A 240 15.50 -13.00 -10.22
C TRP A 240 15.30 -14.31 -9.45
N TRP A 241 14.26 -14.41 -8.61
CA TRP A 241 13.96 -15.64 -7.88
C TRP A 241 13.62 -16.78 -8.85
N ILE A 242 12.82 -16.51 -9.88
CA ILE A 242 12.44 -17.51 -10.88
C ILE A 242 13.65 -17.96 -11.70
N ASP A 243 14.48 -17.02 -12.18
CA ASP A 243 15.70 -17.35 -12.95
C ASP A 243 16.72 -18.16 -12.14
N ASN A 244 16.72 -18.01 -10.80
CA ASN A 244 17.51 -18.84 -9.90
C ASN A 244 16.85 -20.19 -9.55
N GLY A 245 15.82 -20.59 -10.28
CA GLY A 245 15.18 -21.90 -10.14
C GLY A 245 13.96 -21.92 -9.22
N ALA A 246 13.42 -20.76 -8.83
CA ALA A 246 12.24 -20.64 -7.97
C ALA A 246 12.32 -21.50 -6.68
N ASP A 247 13.50 -21.53 -6.05
CA ASP A 247 13.76 -22.34 -4.87
C ASP A 247 13.11 -21.74 -3.61
N PHE A 248 12.46 -22.57 -2.81
CA PHE A 248 11.71 -22.15 -1.62
C PHE A 248 12.56 -22.09 -0.34
N LYS A 249 13.76 -22.68 -0.34
CA LYS A 249 14.58 -22.90 0.87
C LYS A 249 15.92 -22.18 0.85
N LYS A 250 16.43 -21.81 -0.33
CA LYS A 250 17.73 -21.15 -0.46
C LYS A 250 17.74 -19.74 0.12
N LYS A 251 18.91 -19.34 0.64
CA LYS A 251 19.17 -17.97 1.08
C LYS A 251 19.70 -17.14 -0.07
N VAL A 252 19.60 -15.81 0.08
CA VAL A 252 20.06 -14.86 -0.94
C VAL A 252 21.55 -15.07 -1.28
N LYS A 253 22.41 -15.29 -0.28
CA LYS A 253 23.85 -15.54 -0.47
C LYS A 253 24.17 -16.81 -1.27
N ASP A 254 23.26 -17.78 -1.31
CA ASP A 254 23.47 -19.08 -1.96
C ASP A 254 23.06 -19.04 -3.45
N LEU A 255 22.52 -17.91 -3.92
CA LEU A 255 22.05 -17.69 -5.28
C LEU A 255 22.95 -16.72 -6.05
N LYS A 256 22.91 -16.81 -7.39
CA LYS A 256 23.68 -15.91 -8.26
C LYS A 256 23.07 -14.51 -8.20
N GLN A 257 23.90 -13.51 -7.87
CA GLN A 257 23.47 -12.12 -7.72
C GLN A 257 24.12 -11.25 -8.82
N PRO A 258 23.51 -11.15 -10.01
CA PRO A 258 23.97 -10.23 -11.06
C PRO A 258 23.92 -8.78 -10.57
N GLU A 259 24.75 -7.90 -11.15
CA GLU A 259 24.93 -6.53 -10.64
C GLU A 259 23.62 -5.71 -10.56
N ASN A 260 22.66 -6.00 -11.44
CA ASN A 260 21.37 -5.33 -11.48
C ASN A 260 20.43 -5.66 -10.29
N ILE A 261 20.55 -6.85 -9.67
CA ILE A 261 19.66 -7.25 -8.57
C ILE A 261 20.20 -6.86 -7.20
N LYS A 262 21.51 -6.63 -7.05
CA LYS A 262 22.10 -6.27 -5.75
C LYS A 262 21.46 -5.03 -5.13
N PRO A 263 21.19 -3.92 -5.86
CA PRO A 263 20.50 -2.76 -5.30
C PRO A 263 19.04 -3.07 -4.88
N VAL A 264 18.38 -3.95 -5.62
CA VAL A 264 17.01 -4.40 -5.34
C VAL A 264 16.98 -5.23 -4.06
N LEU A 265 17.85 -6.23 -3.92
CA LEU A 265 17.96 -7.05 -2.71
C LEU A 265 18.28 -6.20 -1.49
N VAL A 266 19.25 -5.28 -1.62
CA VAL A 266 19.57 -4.35 -0.54
C VAL A 266 18.30 -3.61 -0.13
N SER A 267 17.47 -3.12 -1.06
CA SER A 267 16.22 -2.39 -0.75
C SER A 267 15.17 -3.14 0.10
N PHE A 268 15.25 -4.47 0.16
CA PHE A 268 14.38 -5.28 1.03
C PHE A 268 14.96 -5.55 2.42
N GLN A 269 16.23 -5.21 2.65
CA GLN A 269 16.76 -5.15 4.01
C GLN A 269 16.01 -4.04 4.75
N SER A 270 15.47 -4.35 5.94
CA SER A 270 14.78 -3.33 6.73
C SER A 270 15.77 -2.21 7.06
N GLY A 271 15.50 -1.01 6.54
CA GLY A 271 16.44 0.11 6.52
C GLY A 271 16.99 0.50 5.14
N ALA A 272 16.60 -0.19 4.06
CA ALA A 272 17.10 0.09 2.73
C ALA A 272 16.10 0.87 1.86
N VAL A 273 16.08 2.17 2.13
CA VAL A 273 16.04 3.13 1.04
C VAL A 273 17.31 2.90 0.20
N GLN A 274 17.16 2.77 -1.12
CA GLN A 274 18.26 2.59 -2.06
C GLN A 274 19.43 3.56 -1.80
N ASP A 275 20.64 3.06 -2.03
CA ASP A 275 21.94 3.74 -1.95
C ASP A 275 22.36 4.26 -0.59
N ILE A 276 22.87 3.32 0.19
CA ILE A 276 23.57 3.57 1.43
C ILE A 276 24.85 2.73 1.45
N LYS A 277 25.71 2.96 0.46
CA LYS A 277 27.15 2.89 0.74
C LYS A 277 27.63 4.14 1.50
N GLU A 278 26.73 5.10 1.72
CA GLU A 278 26.99 6.37 2.43
C GLU A 278 25.79 6.82 3.31
N MET A 279 25.29 5.95 4.20
CA MET A 279 24.69 6.45 5.46
C MET A 279 25.90 6.87 6.23
N GLY A 280 25.94 8.13 6.60
CA GLY A 280 26.63 8.42 7.82
C GLY A 280 26.10 7.51 8.90
N GLU A 281 27.02 6.76 9.50
CA GLU A 281 26.74 5.94 10.67
C GLU A 281 25.88 6.78 11.62
N ILE A 282 24.69 6.28 11.95
CA ILE A 282 23.89 6.85 13.05
C ILE A 282 24.86 6.95 14.23
N PRO A 283 24.93 8.10 14.93
CA PRO A 283 25.94 8.26 15.95
C PRO A 283 25.78 7.14 16.99
N LYS A 284 26.88 6.46 17.33
CA LYS A 284 26.86 5.35 18.31
C LYS A 284 26.52 5.81 19.72
N GLN A 285 26.61 7.13 19.98
CA GLN A 285 26.32 7.73 21.26
C GLN A 285 24.80 7.74 21.50
N ASN A 286 24.36 7.29 22.66
CA ASN A 286 22.95 7.40 23.04
C ASN A 286 22.58 8.86 23.32
N VAL A 287 21.40 9.27 22.85
CA VAL A 287 20.78 10.56 23.18
C VAL A 287 19.56 10.35 24.06
N SER A 288 19.24 11.33 24.92
CA SER A 288 18.01 11.30 25.71
C SER A 288 16.75 11.37 24.82
N PRO A 289 15.64 10.73 25.20
CA PRO A 289 14.37 10.83 24.47
C PRO A 289 13.93 12.27 24.26
N ALA A 290 13.24 12.52 23.14
CA ALA A 290 12.61 13.81 22.87
C ALA A 290 11.38 14.02 23.77
N ASN A 291 11.06 15.28 24.07
CA ASN A 291 9.87 15.63 24.83
C ASN A 291 8.60 15.27 24.03
N THR A 292 7.74 14.44 24.61
CA THR A 292 6.51 13.95 23.98
C THR A 292 5.55 15.06 23.56
N GLU A 293 5.47 16.17 24.28
CA GLU A 293 4.63 17.30 23.90
C GLU A 293 5.15 18.02 22.64
N THR A 294 6.47 18.17 22.52
CA THR A 294 7.07 18.75 21.31
C THR A 294 6.83 17.86 20.10
N LEU A 295 6.89 16.53 20.26
CA LEU A 295 6.54 15.59 19.20
C LEU A 295 5.08 15.78 18.75
N LYS A 296 4.13 15.77 19.71
CA LYS A 296 2.70 15.99 19.42
C LYS A 296 2.42 17.34 18.77
N ARG A 297 3.10 18.41 19.20
CA ARG A 297 2.97 19.74 18.58
C ARG A 297 3.41 19.73 17.13
N LEU A 298 4.57 19.14 16.81
CA LEU A 298 5.07 19.01 15.44
C LEU A 298 4.12 18.18 14.57
N GLU A 299 3.62 17.06 15.10
CA GLU A 299 2.64 16.21 14.40
C GLU A 299 1.34 16.97 14.08
N SER A 300 0.87 17.84 14.98
CA SER A 300 -0.32 18.67 14.76
C SER A 300 -0.19 19.66 13.58
N TRP A 301 1.04 20.00 13.18
CA TRP A 301 1.34 20.80 11.99
C TRP A 301 1.65 19.95 10.75
N ASN A 302 1.30 18.66 10.77
CA ASN A 302 1.58 17.68 9.72
C ASN A 302 3.07 17.46 9.45
N ILE A 303 3.92 17.64 10.47
CA ILE A 303 5.35 17.35 10.38
C ILE A 303 5.56 15.92 10.87
N SER A 304 6.15 15.09 10.03
CA SER A 304 6.44 13.70 10.38
C SER A 304 7.74 13.65 11.21
N VAL A 305 7.65 13.11 12.42
CA VAL A 305 8.80 12.89 13.30
C VAL A 305 8.86 11.41 13.67
N LEU A 306 9.89 10.70 13.21
CA LEU A 306 10.00 9.25 13.38
C LEU A 306 11.38 8.87 13.91
N PRO A 307 11.50 7.84 14.77
CA PRO A 307 12.80 7.31 15.16
C PRO A 307 13.53 6.71 13.95
N VAL A 308 14.85 6.90 13.86
CA VAL A 308 15.65 6.39 12.73
C VAL A 308 15.90 4.89 12.78
N ALA A 309 15.72 4.27 13.94
CA ALA A 309 15.84 2.84 14.16
C ALA A 309 15.01 2.41 15.38
N ALA A 310 14.63 1.14 15.46
CA ALA A 310 14.01 0.57 16.65
C ALA A 310 14.94 0.76 17.86
N ASN A 311 14.40 1.27 18.97
CA ASN A 311 15.13 1.61 20.20
C ASN A 311 16.14 2.77 20.06
N SER A 312 16.05 3.59 19.01
CA SER A 312 16.86 4.81 18.88
C SER A 312 16.05 6.05 19.27
N ASN A 313 16.65 6.90 20.10
CA ASN A 313 16.12 8.23 20.40
C ASN A 313 16.50 9.27 19.33
N TYR A 314 17.25 8.88 18.29
CA TYR A 314 17.52 9.74 17.15
C TYR A 314 16.33 9.79 16.21
N LEU A 315 16.09 10.97 15.64
CA LEU A 315 14.88 11.30 14.91
C LEU A 315 15.18 11.70 13.47
N SER A 316 14.31 11.24 12.59
CA SER A 316 14.11 11.73 11.23
C SER A 316 12.90 12.65 11.22
N VAL A 317 13.09 13.88 10.76
CA VAL A 317 12.02 14.89 10.67
C VAL A 317 11.77 15.23 9.21
N SER A 318 10.50 15.21 8.79
CA SER A 318 10.08 15.49 7.42
C SER A 318 8.92 16.47 7.36
N PHE A 319 9.09 17.52 6.56
CA PHE A 319 8.13 18.57 6.29
C PHE A 319 7.35 18.36 4.98
N VAL A 320 7.40 17.17 4.38
CA VAL A 320 6.77 16.89 3.07
C VAL A 320 5.27 17.18 3.07
N ASN A 321 4.60 16.98 4.21
CA ASN A 321 3.16 17.22 4.36
C ASN A 321 2.85 18.55 5.08
N ALA A 322 3.86 19.35 5.41
CA ALA A 322 3.68 20.61 6.12
C ALA A 322 3.06 21.65 5.18
N GLN A 323 2.03 22.33 5.66
CA GLN A 323 1.32 23.36 4.86
C GLN A 323 2.06 24.72 4.88
N SER A 324 2.75 25.03 5.97
CA SER A 324 3.58 26.24 6.09
C SER A 324 4.68 26.06 7.15
N ILE A 325 5.70 26.93 7.11
CA ILE A 325 6.77 26.99 8.10
C ILE A 325 6.72 28.34 8.82
N SER A 326 6.10 28.39 9.98
CA SER A 326 6.12 29.58 10.85
C SER A 326 7.31 29.54 11.81
N ASP A 327 7.66 30.69 12.38
CA ASP A 327 8.69 30.78 13.43
C ASP A 327 8.33 29.92 14.66
N SER A 328 7.05 29.74 14.97
CA SER A 328 6.58 28.86 16.04
C SER A 328 6.92 27.39 15.77
N VAL A 329 6.68 26.93 14.53
CA VAL A 329 7.03 25.57 14.09
C VAL A 329 8.53 25.35 14.21
N MET A 330 9.33 26.29 13.70
CA MET A 330 10.78 26.18 13.70
C MET A 330 11.38 26.27 15.11
N SER A 331 10.74 27.03 16.00
CA SER A 331 11.12 27.11 17.41
C SER A 331 10.84 25.80 18.15
N GLU A 332 9.74 25.10 17.85
CA GLU A 332 9.51 23.74 18.37
C GLU A 332 10.53 22.74 17.81
N LEU A 333 10.83 22.81 16.50
CA LEU A 333 11.85 21.95 15.89
C LEU A 333 13.23 22.15 16.55
N ALA A 334 13.60 23.39 16.86
CA ALA A 334 14.88 23.72 17.49
C ALA A 334 15.05 23.06 18.87
N LYS A 335 13.96 22.70 19.57
CA LYS A 335 14.01 21.96 20.84
C LYS A 335 14.51 20.52 20.68
N LEU A 336 14.49 19.97 19.46
CA LEU A 336 14.96 18.62 19.14
C LEU A 336 16.44 18.59 18.69
N ASN A 337 17.21 19.63 18.98
CA ASN A 337 18.58 19.80 18.47
C ASN A 337 19.56 18.67 18.78
N LYS A 338 19.33 17.90 19.85
CA LYS A 338 20.18 16.76 20.22
C LYS A 338 19.80 15.48 19.46
N GLN A 339 18.53 15.34 19.05
CA GLN A 339 17.96 14.11 18.54
C GLN A 339 17.85 14.08 17.02
N VAL A 340 17.72 15.22 16.34
CA VAL A 340 17.52 15.23 14.88
C VAL A 340 18.83 14.86 14.17
N VAL A 341 18.78 13.75 13.41
CA VAL A 341 19.90 13.30 12.56
C VAL A 341 19.59 13.44 11.08
N TRP A 342 18.32 13.30 10.69
CA TRP A 342 17.88 13.50 9.30
C TRP A 342 16.77 14.55 9.27
N LEU A 343 16.92 15.54 8.40
CA LEU A 343 15.96 16.62 8.24
C LEU A 343 15.63 16.82 6.76
N LYS A 344 14.35 16.70 6.42
CA LYS A 344 13.83 16.89 5.07
C LYS A 344 12.84 18.05 5.03
N MET A 345 13.20 19.11 4.31
CA MET A 345 12.42 20.34 4.14
C MET A 345 12.30 20.72 2.65
N ASP A 346 11.98 19.72 1.83
CA ASP A 346 11.83 19.87 0.37
C ASP A 346 10.51 20.53 0.02
N ASN A 347 10.48 21.29 -1.09
CA ASN A 347 9.29 21.86 -1.72
C ASN A 347 8.44 22.78 -0.80
N ILE A 348 9.09 23.43 0.15
CA ILE A 348 8.45 24.39 1.05
C ILE A 348 9.24 25.71 1.04
N ALA A 349 8.60 26.81 1.43
CA ALA A 349 9.15 28.16 1.33
C ALA A 349 10.24 28.49 2.37
N VAL A 350 11.18 27.57 2.62
CA VAL A 350 12.36 27.76 3.47
C VAL A 350 13.26 28.84 2.86
N ALA A 351 13.61 29.83 3.66
CA ALA A 351 14.50 30.95 3.30
C ALA A 351 15.70 31.01 4.25
N ASP A 352 16.69 31.84 3.93
CA ASP A 352 17.98 31.86 4.65
C ASP A 352 17.83 32.06 6.17
N ASN A 353 16.89 32.91 6.58
CA ASN A 353 16.60 33.18 7.99
C ASN A 353 16.07 31.95 8.74
N THR A 354 15.46 30.99 8.06
CA THR A 354 14.93 29.76 8.66
C THR A 354 16.07 28.85 9.14
N LEU A 355 17.24 28.89 8.50
CA LEU A 355 18.36 28.01 8.85
C LEU A 355 19.00 28.34 10.21
N LYS A 356 18.73 29.52 10.78
CA LYS A 356 19.15 29.88 12.14
C LYS A 356 18.61 28.91 13.21
N TYR A 357 17.46 28.27 12.97
CA TYR A 357 16.82 27.33 13.90
C TYR A 357 17.47 25.94 13.91
N ILE A 358 18.24 25.59 12.87
CA ILE A 358 18.84 24.26 12.73
C ILE A 358 20.37 24.27 12.90
N ASN A 359 20.99 25.43 13.06
CA ASN A 359 22.45 25.59 13.13
C ASN A 359 23.10 24.89 14.34
N ASN A 360 22.33 24.57 15.38
CA ASN A 360 22.77 23.87 16.58
C ASN A 360 22.40 22.38 16.59
N MET A 361 21.92 21.82 15.48
CA MET A 361 21.64 20.38 15.35
C MET A 361 22.93 19.61 15.08
N GLU A 362 23.84 19.55 16.06
CA GLU A 362 25.20 19.00 15.88
C GLU A 362 25.23 17.52 15.47
N GLN A 363 24.13 16.79 15.67
CA GLN A 363 23.97 15.40 15.26
C GLN A 363 23.40 15.24 13.85
N LEU A 364 23.13 16.34 13.13
CA LEU A 364 22.56 16.29 11.79
C LEU A 364 23.55 15.66 10.81
N ILE A 365 23.14 14.53 10.22
CA ILE A 365 23.88 13.74 9.23
C ILE A 365 23.36 14.03 7.81
N ARG A 366 22.05 14.23 7.66
CA ARG A 366 21.40 14.45 6.35
C ARG A 366 20.48 15.64 6.37
N LEU A 367 20.64 16.51 5.38
CA LEU A 367 19.82 17.71 5.21
C LEU A 367 19.34 17.81 3.77
N HIS A 368 18.02 17.82 3.58
CA HIS A 368 17.39 18.01 2.28
C HIS A 368 16.63 19.35 2.27
N LEU A 369 16.99 20.20 1.30
CA LEU A 369 16.47 21.57 1.11
C LEU A 369 16.06 21.78 -0.36
N ASN A 370 15.56 20.74 -1.02
CA ASN A 370 15.28 20.79 -2.45
C ASN A 370 14.13 21.75 -2.76
N ASN A 371 14.26 22.52 -3.84
CA ASN A 371 13.27 23.47 -4.32
C ASN A 371 12.86 24.49 -3.24
N THR A 372 13.84 24.98 -2.48
CA THR A 372 13.66 26.01 -1.45
C THR A 372 14.23 27.35 -1.91
N LYS A 373 13.96 28.43 -1.16
CA LYS A 373 14.45 29.79 -1.45
C LYS A 373 15.81 30.09 -0.79
N ILE A 374 16.59 29.05 -0.50
CA ILE A 374 17.93 29.19 0.08
C ILE A 374 18.92 29.78 -0.93
N THR A 375 19.75 30.69 -0.43
CA THR A 375 20.87 31.32 -1.15
C THR A 375 22.18 31.10 -0.39
N ASP A 376 23.27 31.68 -0.90
CA ASP A 376 24.59 31.64 -0.28
C ASP A 376 24.59 32.16 1.17
N ALA A 377 23.70 33.12 1.49
CA ALA A 377 23.59 33.67 2.84
C ALA A 377 23.09 32.63 3.86
N GLY A 378 22.19 31.74 3.45
CA GLY A 378 21.68 30.65 4.29
C GLY A 378 22.74 29.60 4.62
N LEU A 379 23.61 29.27 3.66
CA LEU A 379 24.66 28.24 3.84
C LEU A 379 25.65 28.60 4.95
N VAL A 380 25.82 29.88 5.28
CA VAL A 380 26.64 30.34 6.41
C VAL A 380 26.21 29.69 7.73
N GLN A 381 24.90 29.48 7.92
CA GLN A 381 24.33 28.92 9.14
C GLN A 381 24.65 27.43 9.33
N LEU A 382 25.05 26.73 8.26
CA LEU A 382 25.29 25.28 8.29
C LEU A 382 26.74 24.90 8.63
N LYS A 383 27.65 25.87 8.74
CA LYS A 383 29.09 25.65 8.99
C LYS A 383 29.41 24.89 10.28
N LYS A 384 28.51 24.92 11.26
CA LYS A 384 28.68 24.25 12.56
C LYS A 384 28.28 22.78 12.55
N LEU A 385 27.62 22.31 11.48
CA LEU A 385 27.07 20.95 11.39
C LEU A 385 28.16 19.95 10.99
N ASN A 386 29.18 19.80 11.83
CA ASN A 386 30.40 19.03 11.54
C ASN A 386 30.17 17.54 11.27
N LYS A 387 29.01 17.00 11.66
CA LYS A 387 28.60 15.62 11.37
C LYS A 387 27.78 15.48 10.09
N LEU A 388 27.48 16.57 9.39
CA LEU A 388 26.71 16.53 8.15
C LEU A 388 27.49 15.77 7.08
N GLN A 389 26.87 14.74 6.53
CA GLN A 389 27.47 13.85 5.54
C GLN A 389 26.82 13.98 4.17
N SER A 390 25.55 14.33 4.14
CA SER A 390 24.81 14.53 2.89
C SER A 390 23.98 15.80 2.95
N ILE A 391 24.12 16.63 1.92
CA ILE A 391 23.26 17.80 1.72
C ILE A 391 22.69 17.80 0.31
N SER A 392 21.38 18.00 0.20
CA SER A 392 20.68 18.12 -1.07
C SER A 392 20.16 19.55 -1.23
N LEU A 393 20.64 20.22 -2.28
CA LEU A 393 20.36 21.63 -2.61
C LEU A 393 19.76 21.74 -4.03
N VAL A 394 19.06 20.70 -4.48
CA VAL A 394 18.49 20.63 -5.82
C VAL A 394 17.48 21.76 -6.00
N GLY A 395 17.52 22.48 -7.13
CA GLY A 395 16.55 23.54 -7.42
C GLY A 395 16.63 24.75 -6.50
N THR A 396 17.80 25.06 -5.93
CA THR A 396 18.04 26.25 -5.08
C THR A 396 18.89 27.29 -5.80
N SER A 397 18.91 28.53 -5.29
CA SER A 397 19.66 29.64 -5.92
C SER A 397 21.12 29.75 -5.46
N ILE A 398 21.67 28.70 -4.86
CA ILE A 398 23.05 28.68 -4.34
C ILE A 398 24.09 28.69 -5.47
N THR A 399 25.20 29.40 -5.25
CA THR A 399 26.30 29.55 -6.19
C THR A 399 27.57 28.85 -5.69
N LEU A 400 28.59 28.78 -6.55
CA LEU A 400 29.92 28.29 -6.20
C LEU A 400 30.47 28.97 -4.93
N ASN A 401 30.27 30.29 -4.80
CA ASN A 401 30.78 31.06 -3.67
C ASN A 401 30.14 30.63 -2.36
N GLY A 402 28.82 30.40 -2.34
CA GLY A 402 28.12 29.88 -1.16
C GLY A 402 28.55 28.47 -0.82
N LEU A 403 28.64 27.57 -1.81
CA LEU A 403 28.96 26.17 -1.55
C LEU A 403 30.37 26.00 -0.99
N VAL A 404 31.37 26.72 -1.50
CA VAL A 404 32.76 26.68 -1.01
C VAL A 404 32.87 27.08 0.47
N GLN A 405 31.90 27.82 1.01
CA GLN A 405 31.87 28.14 2.44
C GLN A 405 31.69 26.91 3.34
N LEU A 406 31.15 25.80 2.80
CA LEU A 406 30.96 24.54 3.52
C LEU A 406 32.21 23.65 3.54
N LYS A 407 33.35 24.08 2.98
CA LYS A 407 34.62 23.32 2.95
C LYS A 407 35.13 22.86 4.33
N GLY A 408 34.69 23.54 5.40
CA GLY A 408 35.02 23.19 6.78
C GLY A 408 34.32 21.92 7.30
N LEU A 409 33.27 21.45 6.63
CA LEU A 409 32.49 20.27 7.02
C LEU A 409 33.23 18.98 6.66
N LYS A 410 34.10 18.52 7.56
CA LYS A 410 34.98 17.35 7.34
C LYS A 410 34.24 16.02 7.09
N SER A 411 32.99 15.93 7.54
CA SER A 411 32.18 14.71 7.41
C SER A 411 31.37 14.66 6.13
N ILE A 412 31.32 15.73 5.32
CA ILE A 412 30.53 15.74 4.09
C ILE A 412 31.08 14.71 3.09
N ARG A 413 30.18 13.98 2.47
CA ARG A 413 30.47 12.93 1.48
C ARG A 413 29.66 13.10 0.22
N ASN A 414 28.40 13.53 0.32
CA ASN A 414 27.52 13.77 -0.81
C ASN A 414 26.98 15.20 -0.85
N ILE A 415 27.00 15.81 -2.03
CA ILE A 415 26.36 17.10 -2.32
C ILE A 415 25.58 16.96 -3.62
N TYR A 416 24.27 17.23 -3.58
CA TYR A 416 23.38 17.17 -4.76
C TYR A 416 22.97 18.58 -5.18
N LEU A 417 23.22 18.92 -6.45
CA LEU A 417 23.19 20.30 -6.97
C LEU A 417 22.34 20.47 -8.23
N TYR A 418 21.60 19.44 -8.65
CA TYR A 418 20.77 19.50 -9.87
C TYR A 418 19.86 20.73 -9.87
N LYS A 419 19.75 21.43 -11.00
CA LYS A 419 18.95 22.66 -11.15
C LYS A 419 19.30 23.80 -10.18
N SER A 420 20.49 23.81 -9.58
CA SER A 420 21.01 25.00 -8.88
C SER A 420 21.72 25.95 -9.85
N ASN A 421 22.22 27.09 -9.35
CA ASN A 421 23.07 27.99 -10.14
C ASN A 421 24.52 27.46 -10.31
N ILE A 422 24.80 26.24 -9.82
CA ILE A 422 26.06 25.54 -10.04
C ILE A 422 25.88 24.54 -11.18
N THR A 423 26.80 24.59 -12.14
CA THR A 423 26.76 23.76 -13.35
C THR A 423 28.00 22.87 -13.46
N GLU A 424 28.03 22.01 -14.48
CA GLU A 424 29.20 21.18 -14.81
C GLU A 424 30.50 21.98 -14.97
N LYS A 425 30.42 23.27 -15.34
CA LYS A 425 31.59 24.17 -15.46
C LYS A 425 32.30 24.37 -14.12
N ASP A 426 31.56 24.25 -13.01
CA ASP A 426 32.08 24.46 -11.65
C ASP A 426 32.69 23.18 -11.05
N ARG A 427 32.68 22.05 -11.78
CA ARG A 427 33.21 20.77 -11.31
C ARG A 427 34.67 20.85 -10.85
N ILE A 428 35.53 21.53 -11.61
CA ILE A 428 36.96 21.65 -11.31
C ILE A 428 37.20 22.42 -9.99
N PRO A 429 36.70 23.67 -9.82
CA PRO A 429 36.89 24.38 -8.55
C PRO A 429 36.24 23.66 -7.37
N LEU A 430 35.10 22.98 -7.58
CA LEU A 430 34.46 22.18 -6.54
C LEU A 430 35.25 20.95 -6.14
N LYS A 431 35.84 20.20 -7.09
CA LYS A 431 36.75 19.10 -6.79
C LYS A 431 37.99 19.57 -6.01
N LYS A 432 38.48 20.79 -6.26
CA LYS A 432 39.58 21.39 -5.49
C LYS A 432 39.14 21.73 -4.05
N ALA A 433 37.95 22.29 -3.88
CA ALA A 433 37.41 22.62 -2.56
C ALA A 433 36.99 21.38 -1.75
N PHE A 434 36.54 20.33 -2.43
CA PHE A 434 35.94 19.12 -1.86
C PHE A 434 36.51 17.84 -2.50
N PRO A 435 37.80 17.52 -2.26
CA PRO A 435 38.50 16.46 -2.99
C PRO A 435 37.95 15.05 -2.78
N LYS A 436 37.34 14.79 -1.60
CA LYS A 436 36.82 13.47 -1.20
C LYS A 436 35.30 13.38 -1.21
N VAL A 437 34.63 14.36 -1.82
CA VAL A 437 33.17 14.47 -1.82
C VAL A 437 32.64 14.10 -3.19
N ASN A 438 31.59 13.29 -3.19
CA ASN A 438 30.77 13.02 -4.34
C ASN A 438 29.83 14.21 -4.59
N ILE A 439 29.97 14.83 -5.76
CA ILE A 439 29.19 16.00 -6.16
C ILE A 439 28.38 15.61 -7.38
N ASP A 440 27.06 15.64 -7.23
CA ASP A 440 26.09 15.25 -8.23
C ASP A 440 25.39 16.49 -8.83
N PHE A 441 25.46 16.61 -10.15
CA PHE A 441 24.85 17.68 -10.92
C PHE A 441 23.53 17.28 -11.60
N GLY A 442 23.05 16.03 -11.45
CA GLY A 442 21.75 15.52 -11.90
C GLY A 442 21.50 15.43 -13.41
N ASN A 443 22.52 15.69 -14.23
CA ASN A 443 22.43 15.63 -15.70
C ASN A 443 22.60 14.18 -16.20
N TYR A 444 21.83 13.26 -15.62
CA TYR A 444 21.84 11.86 -16.02
C TYR A 444 21.29 11.73 -17.44
N ILE A 445 22.14 11.33 -18.37
CA ILE A 445 21.71 10.92 -19.70
C ILE A 445 21.30 9.45 -19.58
N VAL A 446 19.99 9.22 -19.55
CA VAL A 446 19.46 7.85 -19.63
C VAL A 446 19.65 7.40 -21.08
N PRO A 447 20.31 6.26 -21.35
CA PRO A 447 20.44 5.74 -22.71
C PRO A 447 19.04 5.49 -23.27
N THR A 448 18.76 6.02 -24.47
CA THR A 448 17.56 5.66 -25.21
C THR A 448 17.64 4.18 -25.61
N LEU A 449 16.70 3.37 -25.14
CA LEU A 449 16.63 1.96 -25.52
C LEU A 449 15.80 1.83 -26.80
N SER A 450 16.10 0.83 -27.62
CA SER A 450 15.41 0.59 -28.89
C SER A 450 13.90 0.31 -28.77
N ILE A 451 13.39 0.12 -27.56
CA ILE A 451 11.95 -0.04 -27.27
C ILE A 451 11.21 1.29 -27.04
N ASP A 452 11.93 2.41 -26.83
CA ASP A 452 11.34 3.73 -26.50
C ASP A 452 10.72 4.46 -27.71
N THR A 453 10.76 3.84 -28.91
CA THR A 453 10.33 4.45 -30.19
C THR A 453 9.23 3.66 -30.92
N GLN A 454 8.40 2.88 -30.21
CA GLN A 454 7.19 2.36 -30.85
C GLN A 454 6.18 3.49 -31.11
N LEU A 455 6.20 3.99 -32.36
CA LEU A 455 5.22 4.93 -32.89
C LEU A 455 3.81 4.34 -32.76
N TYR A 456 3.01 4.93 -31.88
CA TYR A 456 1.59 4.67 -31.76
C TYR A 456 0.87 5.08 -33.06
N LYS A 457 0.56 4.13 -33.94
CA LYS A 457 -0.36 4.37 -35.06
C LYS A 457 -1.79 4.37 -34.52
N GLN A 458 -2.45 5.53 -34.55
CA GLN A 458 -3.88 5.60 -34.25
C GLN A 458 -4.67 4.65 -35.19
N PRO A 459 -5.66 3.88 -34.67
CA PRO A 459 -6.51 3.05 -35.51
C PRO A 459 -7.28 3.92 -36.50
N ALA A 460 -7.32 3.50 -37.77
CA ALA A 460 -8.08 4.21 -38.79
C ALA A 460 -9.56 4.28 -38.41
N ILE A 461 -10.08 5.50 -38.31
CA ILE A 461 -11.50 5.77 -38.09
C ILE A 461 -12.26 5.23 -39.31
N LYS A 462 -12.97 4.11 -39.14
CA LYS A 462 -13.96 3.67 -40.13
C LYS A 462 -15.06 4.72 -40.16
N LYS A 463 -15.14 5.48 -41.27
CA LYS A 463 -16.33 6.29 -41.56
C LYS A 463 -17.50 5.32 -41.77
N SER A 464 -18.52 5.48 -40.93
CA SER A 464 -19.81 4.79 -41.00
C SER A 464 -20.58 5.18 -42.26
#